data_AF-A0A3Q4HQN0-F1
#
_entry.id   AF-A0A3Q4HQN0-F1
#
_cell.length_a   1.000
_cell.length_b   1.000
_cell.length_c   1.000
_cell.angle_alpha   90.00
_cell.angle_beta   90.00
_cell.angle_gamma   90.00
#
_symmetry.space_group_name_H-M   'P 1'
#
loop_
_entity.id
_entity.type
_entity.pdbx_description
1 polymer ?
#
loop_
_entity_poly.entity_id
_entity_poly.type
_entity_poly.pdbx_seq_one_letter_code
_entity_poly.pdbx_strand_id
1 'polypeptide(L)'
;MSSRLIYLLGGIAQITPNLFLSRGNVASNRSLLLSKGITCVVNATIELPNFNWPHMEYVKVPLADMPHSPISLYFDSVADKIHSVGRKRGAVLVHCAAGVSRSASLCLAYLMKYHRVSLAEAHAWVKARRPVIRPNGGFWRQLIEYERKLFGRNSVKMVQTPYGVIPDVYERDRRSLAPYWGL
;
A
#
# COMPACT_ATOMS: atom_id res chain seq x y z
N MET A 1 -22.73 0.59 -15.98
CA MET A 1 -21.53 1.08 -15.26
C MET A 1 -20.29 0.51 -15.94
N SER A 2 -19.35 1.35 -16.40
CA SER A 2 -18.20 0.92 -17.22
C SER A 2 -17.34 -0.12 -16.49
N SER A 3 -16.99 -1.21 -17.19
CA SER A 3 -16.10 -2.29 -16.73
C SER A 3 -14.78 -1.76 -16.14
N ARG A 4 -14.27 -0.63 -16.65
CA ARG A 4 -13.10 0.06 -16.09
C ARG A 4 -13.25 0.47 -14.61
N LEU A 5 -14.43 0.92 -14.19
CA LEU A 5 -14.66 1.37 -12.81
C LEU A 5 -14.66 0.19 -11.83
N ILE A 6 -15.17 -0.97 -12.25
CA ILE A 6 -15.21 -2.20 -11.45
C ILE A 6 -13.79 -2.78 -11.29
N TYR A 7 -12.96 -2.74 -12.34
CA TYR A 7 -11.53 -3.11 -12.25
C TYR A 7 -10.73 -2.14 -11.36
N LEU A 8 -11.04 -0.84 -11.39
CA LEU A 8 -10.37 0.17 -10.55
C LEU A 8 -10.75 0.07 -9.07
N LEU A 9 -11.98 -0.34 -8.74
CA LEU A 9 -12.49 -0.40 -7.36
C LEU A 9 -12.37 -1.79 -6.72
N GLY A 10 -12.37 -2.87 -7.51
CA GLY A 10 -12.28 -4.26 -7.03
C GLY A 10 -10.96 -4.99 -7.32
N GLY A 11 -10.08 -4.44 -8.15
CA GLY A 11 -8.99 -5.18 -8.79
C GLY A 11 -7.61 -5.11 -8.10
N ILE A 12 -6.62 -5.64 -8.83
CA ILE A 12 -5.18 -5.56 -8.57
C ILE A 12 -4.60 -4.33 -9.28
N ALA A 13 -3.72 -3.59 -8.62
CA ALA A 13 -3.01 -2.44 -9.19
C ALA A 13 -1.52 -2.76 -9.31
N GLN A 14 -0.93 -2.51 -10.47
CA GLN A 14 0.51 -2.60 -10.67
C GLN A 14 1.16 -1.30 -10.17
N ILE A 15 2.02 -1.39 -9.17
CA ILE A 15 2.70 -0.25 -8.56
C ILE A 15 4.04 0.00 -9.26
N THR A 16 4.82 -1.06 -9.43
CA THR A 16 6.08 -1.09 -10.21
C THR A 16 6.06 -2.34 -11.09
N PRO A 17 7.04 -2.55 -12.00
CA PRO A 17 7.12 -3.79 -12.78
C PRO A 17 7.09 -5.07 -11.93
N ASN A 18 7.61 -5.03 -10.70
CA ASN A 18 7.76 -6.16 -9.78
C ASN A 18 6.89 -6.07 -8.52
N LEU A 19 5.95 -5.11 -8.41
CA LEU A 19 5.10 -4.93 -7.22
C LEU A 19 3.65 -4.67 -7.62
N PHE A 20 2.73 -5.44 -7.02
CA PHE A 20 1.30 -5.29 -7.15
C PHE A 20 0.63 -5.09 -5.79
N LEU A 21 -0.47 -4.34 -5.76
CA LEU A 21 -1.31 -4.09 -4.59
C LEU A 21 -2.75 -4.52 -4.89
N SER A 22 -3.38 -5.31 -4.00
CA SER A 22 -4.78 -5.71 -4.18
C SER A 22 -5.58 -5.84 -2.88
N ARG A 23 -6.88 -6.16 -3.07
CA ARG A 23 -7.76 -6.80 -2.10
C ARG A 23 -7.39 -8.27 -1.87
N GLY A 24 -7.89 -8.85 -0.80
CA GLY A 24 -7.59 -10.24 -0.40
C GLY A 24 -8.16 -11.28 -1.36
N ASN A 25 -9.34 -11.03 -1.93
CA ASN A 25 -9.97 -11.95 -2.89
C ASN A 25 -9.15 -12.18 -4.17
N VAL A 26 -8.29 -11.23 -4.56
CA VAL A 26 -7.41 -11.41 -5.73
C VAL A 26 -6.37 -12.51 -5.48
N ALA A 27 -5.94 -12.70 -4.22
CA ALA A 27 -4.93 -13.70 -3.87
C ALA A 27 -5.41 -15.15 -4.11
N SER A 28 -6.71 -15.39 -4.28
CA SER A 28 -7.26 -16.71 -4.65
C SER A 28 -7.20 -16.99 -6.16
N ASN A 29 -6.99 -15.98 -7.00
CA ASN A 29 -7.01 -16.17 -8.46
C ASN A 29 -5.61 -16.53 -8.99
N ARG A 30 -5.22 -17.80 -8.85
CA ARG A 30 -3.90 -18.31 -9.26
C ARG A 30 -3.54 -17.94 -10.71
N SER A 31 -4.47 -18.11 -11.66
CA SER A 31 -4.23 -17.80 -13.08
C SER A 31 -3.88 -16.34 -13.31
N LEU A 32 -4.58 -15.43 -12.62
CA LEU A 32 -4.25 -14.00 -12.65
C LEU A 32 -2.85 -13.74 -12.07
N LEU A 33 -2.50 -14.35 -10.94
CA LEU A 33 -1.19 -14.14 -10.32
C LEU A 33 -0.04 -14.59 -11.25
N LEU A 34 -0.19 -15.78 -11.86
CA LEU A 34 0.78 -16.31 -12.83
C LEU A 34 0.88 -15.41 -14.07
N SER A 35 -0.24 -14.93 -14.61
CA SER A 35 -0.26 -14.02 -15.77
C SER A 35 0.47 -12.69 -15.54
N LYS A 36 0.68 -12.32 -14.26
CA LYS A 36 1.40 -11.11 -13.84
C LYS A 36 2.84 -11.39 -13.39
N GLY A 37 3.31 -12.64 -13.53
CA GLY A 37 4.65 -13.04 -13.09
C GLY A 37 4.84 -12.98 -11.58
N ILE A 38 3.75 -13.04 -10.80
CA ILE A 38 3.81 -12.99 -9.34
C ILE A 38 4.34 -14.34 -8.84
N THR A 39 5.44 -14.28 -8.09
CA THR A 39 6.10 -15.46 -7.48
C THR A 39 6.07 -15.41 -5.95
N CYS A 40 5.68 -14.27 -5.37
CA CYS A 40 5.55 -14.12 -3.93
C CYS A 40 4.29 -13.31 -3.56
N VAL A 41 3.60 -13.75 -2.51
CA VAL A 41 2.41 -13.08 -1.96
C VAL A 41 2.68 -12.67 -0.51
N VAL A 42 2.62 -11.36 -0.24
CA VAL A 42 2.64 -10.78 1.11
C VAL A 42 1.20 -10.56 1.55
N ASN A 43 0.76 -11.33 2.54
CA ASN A 43 -0.55 -11.24 3.16
C ASN A 43 -0.46 -10.37 4.43
N ALA A 44 -0.85 -9.10 4.32
CA ALA A 44 -0.85 -8.14 5.41
C ALA A 44 -2.17 -8.14 6.19
N THR A 45 -2.61 -9.32 6.62
CA THR A 45 -3.80 -9.49 7.46
C THR A 45 -3.54 -10.45 8.60
N ILE A 46 -4.25 -10.31 9.71
CA ILE A 46 -4.35 -11.37 10.71
C ILE A 46 -5.47 -12.36 10.33
N GLU A 47 -6.56 -11.82 9.78
CA GLU A 47 -7.85 -12.50 9.61
C GLU A 47 -7.98 -13.39 8.36
N LEU A 48 -7.20 -13.18 7.29
CA LEU A 48 -7.31 -13.98 6.07
C LEU A 48 -6.21 -15.05 5.98
N PRO A 49 -6.51 -16.32 5.69
CA PRO A 49 -5.49 -17.34 5.48
C PRO A 49 -4.70 -17.10 4.19
N ASN A 50 -3.54 -17.74 4.06
CA ASN A 50 -2.84 -17.86 2.78
C ASN A 50 -3.50 -18.96 1.93
N PHE A 51 -3.61 -18.76 0.62
CA PHE A 51 -4.12 -19.78 -0.30
C PHE A 51 -3.10 -20.88 -0.62
N ASN A 52 -1.80 -20.65 -0.33
CA ASN A 52 -0.72 -21.62 -0.47
C ASN A 52 -0.66 -22.29 -1.87
N TRP A 53 -0.75 -21.49 -2.94
CA TRP A 53 -0.63 -22.00 -4.30
C TRP A 53 0.76 -22.62 -4.56
N PRO A 54 0.84 -23.73 -5.31
CA PRO A 54 2.12 -24.32 -5.69
C PRO A 54 3.00 -23.32 -6.46
N HIS A 55 4.31 -23.37 -6.20
CA HIS A 55 5.34 -22.52 -6.81
C HIS A 55 5.24 -21.02 -6.49
N MET A 56 4.51 -20.66 -5.42
CA MET A 56 4.45 -19.29 -4.91
C MET A 56 4.92 -19.25 -3.46
N GLU A 57 5.76 -18.29 -3.13
CA GLU A 57 6.15 -18.04 -1.75
C GLU A 57 5.11 -17.16 -1.04
N TYR A 58 4.89 -17.40 0.24
CA TYR A 58 3.97 -16.59 1.05
C TYR A 58 4.68 -15.98 2.25
N VAL A 59 4.45 -14.69 2.47
CA VAL A 59 4.90 -13.96 3.67
C VAL A 59 3.67 -13.45 4.40
N LYS A 60 3.48 -13.86 5.65
CA LYS A 60 2.37 -13.42 6.50
C LYS A 60 2.84 -12.23 7.35
N VAL A 61 2.09 -11.14 7.31
CA VAL A 61 2.24 -9.98 8.18
C VAL A 61 0.95 -9.86 9.01
N PRO A 62 0.89 -10.52 10.19
CA PRO A 62 -0.35 -10.72 10.95
C PRO A 62 -0.78 -9.46 11.70
N LEU A 63 -1.31 -8.48 10.98
CA LEU A 63 -1.74 -7.19 11.53
C LEU A 63 -3.23 -6.94 11.31
N ALA A 64 -3.89 -6.41 12.35
CA ALA A 64 -5.18 -5.74 12.22
C ALA A 64 -5.01 -4.35 11.56
N ASP A 65 -6.09 -3.80 10.98
CA ASP A 65 -6.08 -2.46 10.38
C ASP A 65 -6.34 -1.36 11.41
N MET A 66 -5.58 -1.38 12.51
CA MET A 66 -5.79 -0.46 13.63
C MET A 66 -4.64 0.54 13.73
N PRO A 67 -4.92 1.79 14.17
CA PRO A 67 -3.88 2.81 14.32
C PRO A 67 -2.72 2.40 15.24
N HIS A 68 -2.97 1.56 16.24
CA HIS A 68 -1.96 1.07 17.18
C HIS A 68 -1.25 -0.20 16.71
N SER A 69 -1.63 -0.80 15.57
CA SER A 69 -0.92 -1.99 15.06
C SER A 69 0.50 -1.61 14.60
N PRO A 70 1.54 -2.35 15.02
CA PRO A 70 2.94 -1.97 14.81
C PRO A 70 3.43 -2.37 13.41
N ILE A 71 2.85 -1.77 12.36
CA ILE A 71 3.20 -2.07 10.97
C ILE A 71 4.63 -1.69 10.61
N SER A 72 5.23 -0.73 11.31
CA SER A 72 6.60 -0.28 11.10
C SER A 72 7.65 -1.38 11.31
N LEU A 73 7.36 -2.37 12.17
CA LEU A 73 8.23 -3.54 12.38
C LEU A 73 8.44 -4.37 11.11
N TYR A 74 7.54 -4.22 10.13
CA TYR A 74 7.56 -4.97 8.87
C TYR A 74 8.01 -4.15 7.67
N PHE A 75 8.25 -2.84 7.83
CA PHE A 75 8.63 -1.99 6.69
C PHE A 75 9.92 -2.45 6.03
N ASP A 76 10.98 -2.66 6.82
CA ASP A 76 12.27 -3.09 6.27
C ASP A 76 12.19 -4.51 5.68
N SER A 77 11.66 -5.48 6.43
CA SER A 77 11.60 -6.89 5.97
C SER A 77 10.73 -7.09 4.73
N VAL A 78 9.58 -6.41 4.64
CA VAL A 78 8.70 -6.49 3.46
C VAL A 78 9.30 -5.75 2.27
N ALA A 79 9.87 -4.56 2.48
CA ALA A 79 10.54 -3.82 1.40
C ALA A 79 11.69 -4.64 0.82
N ASP A 80 12.52 -5.25 1.67
CA ASP A 80 13.67 -6.06 1.28
C ASP A 80 13.22 -7.31 0.53
N LYS A 81 12.10 -7.90 0.95
CA LYS A 81 11.49 -9.03 0.24
C LYS A 81 11.05 -8.64 -1.16
N ILE A 82 10.34 -7.52 -1.32
CA ILE A 82 9.89 -7.02 -2.63
C ILE A 82 11.08 -6.78 -3.55
N HIS A 83 12.13 -6.14 -3.02
CA HIS A 83 13.35 -5.87 -3.78
C HIS A 83 14.06 -7.16 -4.20
N SER A 84 14.23 -8.12 -3.28
CA SER A 84 14.88 -9.42 -3.54
C SER A 84 14.15 -10.23 -4.61
N VAL A 85 12.82 -10.29 -4.56
CA VAL A 85 12.01 -10.99 -5.58
C VAL A 85 12.14 -10.30 -6.94
N GLY A 86 12.11 -8.97 -6.98
CA GLY A 86 12.33 -8.20 -8.21
C GLY A 86 13.69 -8.48 -8.86
N ARG A 87 14.76 -8.55 -8.07
CA ARG A 87 16.10 -8.91 -8.58
C ARG A 87 16.18 -10.30 -9.19
N LYS A 88 15.30 -11.22 -8.76
CA LYS A 88 15.17 -12.58 -9.32
C LYS A 88 14.17 -12.64 -10.49
N ARG A 89 13.82 -11.50 -11.09
CA ARG A 89 12.86 -11.38 -12.20
C ARG A 89 11.46 -11.89 -11.87
N GLY A 90 11.10 -11.92 -10.58
CA GLY A 90 9.73 -12.20 -10.12
C GLY A 90 8.99 -10.92 -9.73
N ALA A 91 7.70 -11.07 -9.41
CA ALA A 91 6.90 -9.99 -8.84
C ALA A 91 6.26 -10.39 -7.50
N VAL A 92 5.99 -9.38 -6.67
CA VAL A 92 5.32 -9.52 -5.38
C VAL A 92 3.91 -8.95 -5.45
N LEU A 93 2.93 -9.70 -4.96
CA LEU A 93 1.63 -9.16 -4.58
C LEU A 93 1.62 -8.83 -3.10
N VAL A 94 1.34 -7.57 -2.73
CA VAL A 94 1.03 -7.18 -1.36
C VAL A 94 -0.47 -6.93 -1.24
N HIS A 95 -1.16 -7.73 -0.44
CA HIS A 95 -2.60 -7.58 -0.22
C HIS A 95 -2.95 -7.43 1.25
N CYS A 96 -4.10 -6.81 1.51
CA CYS A 96 -4.80 -6.90 2.79
C CYS A 96 -6.27 -7.23 2.51
N ALA A 97 -7.20 -7.00 3.44
CA ALA A 97 -8.62 -7.24 3.18
C ALA A 97 -9.15 -6.35 2.03
N ALA A 98 -9.09 -5.03 2.20
CA ALA A 98 -9.66 -4.07 1.26
C ALA A 98 -8.67 -3.54 0.20
N GLY A 99 -7.37 -3.76 0.39
CA GLY A 99 -6.34 -3.13 -0.43
C GLY A 99 -6.31 -1.60 -0.27
N VAL A 100 -6.54 -1.09 0.94
CA VAL A 100 -6.72 0.35 1.21
C VAL A 100 -5.65 0.90 2.14
N SER A 101 -5.42 0.24 3.28
CA SER A 101 -4.57 0.77 4.36
C SER A 101 -3.32 -0.08 4.58
N ARG A 102 -3.40 -1.27 5.21
CA ARG A 102 -2.23 -2.13 5.50
C ARG A 102 -1.30 -2.40 4.31
N SER A 103 -1.83 -2.92 3.20
CA SER A 103 -1.01 -3.21 2.01
C SER A 103 -0.46 -1.96 1.34
N ALA A 104 -1.23 -0.86 1.35
CA ALA A 104 -0.76 0.42 0.83
C ALA A 104 0.44 0.91 1.65
N SER A 105 0.36 0.90 2.98
CA SER A 105 1.46 1.33 3.86
C SER A 105 2.77 0.57 3.58
N LEU A 106 2.70 -0.75 3.40
CA LEU A 106 3.88 -1.56 3.06
C LEU A 106 4.45 -1.19 1.67
N CYS A 107 3.59 -0.90 0.69
CA CYS A 107 4.04 -0.43 -0.62
C CYS A 107 4.71 0.95 -0.54
N LEU A 108 4.18 1.87 0.28
CA LEU A 108 4.77 3.19 0.50
C LEU A 108 6.17 3.08 1.13
N ALA A 109 6.31 2.23 2.15
CA ALA A 109 7.61 1.96 2.77
C ALA A 109 8.64 1.42 1.76
N TYR A 110 8.23 0.48 0.90
CA TYR A 110 9.08 -0.04 -0.17
C TYR A 110 9.52 1.05 -1.17
N LEU A 111 8.60 1.88 -1.64
CA LEU A 111 8.92 2.95 -2.58
C LEU A 111 9.90 3.95 -1.95
N MET A 112 9.70 4.34 -0.69
CA MET A 112 10.67 5.20 0.00
C MET A 112 12.05 4.53 0.07
N LYS A 113 12.13 3.29 0.57
CA LYS A 113 13.42 2.61 0.78
C LYS A 113 14.20 2.38 -0.51
N TYR A 114 13.53 1.85 -1.54
CA TYR A 114 14.21 1.33 -2.74
C TYR A 114 14.06 2.18 -4.00
N HIS A 115 13.04 3.04 -4.08
CA HIS A 115 12.92 4.03 -5.17
C HIS A 115 13.38 5.42 -4.72
N ARG A 116 13.77 5.59 -3.46
CA ARG A 116 14.39 6.82 -2.91
C ARG A 116 13.50 8.05 -3.09
N VAL A 117 12.19 7.87 -3.11
CA VAL A 117 11.19 8.94 -3.16
C VAL A 117 10.71 9.30 -1.75
N SER A 118 10.26 10.53 -1.56
CA SER A 118 9.64 10.97 -0.31
C SER A 118 8.31 10.25 -0.03
N LEU A 119 7.81 10.34 1.20
CA LEU A 119 6.51 9.77 1.57
C LEU A 119 5.36 10.39 0.77
N ALA A 120 5.39 11.70 0.54
CA ALA A 120 4.40 12.40 -0.27
C ALA A 120 4.40 11.89 -1.72
N GLU A 121 5.58 11.73 -2.33
CA GLU A 121 5.74 11.19 -3.68
C GLU A 121 5.32 9.72 -3.77
N ALA A 122 5.73 8.89 -2.80
CA ALA A 122 5.31 7.50 -2.71
C ALA A 122 3.77 7.39 -2.61
N HIS A 123 3.13 8.25 -1.81
CA HIS A 123 1.68 8.28 -1.69
C HIS A 123 1.02 8.66 -3.02
N ALA A 124 1.46 9.74 -3.65
CA ALA A 124 0.94 10.15 -4.96
C ALA A 124 1.10 9.05 -6.02
N TRP A 125 2.26 8.37 -6.02
CA TRP A 125 2.56 7.27 -6.94
C TRP A 125 1.55 6.13 -6.81
N VAL A 126 1.31 5.64 -5.59
CA VAL A 126 0.38 4.53 -5.34
C VAL A 126 -1.06 4.99 -5.55
N LYS A 127 -1.41 6.21 -5.13
CA LYS A 127 -2.75 6.80 -5.28
C LYS A 127 -3.17 6.91 -6.75
N ALA A 128 -2.26 7.32 -7.64
CA ALA A 128 -2.52 7.42 -9.07
C ALA A 128 -2.88 6.06 -9.70
N ARG A 129 -2.34 4.96 -9.18
CA ARG A 129 -2.57 3.59 -9.68
C ARG A 129 -3.69 2.87 -8.94
N ARG A 130 -3.96 3.28 -7.70
CA ARG A 130 -5.03 2.77 -6.86
C ARG A 130 -5.67 3.91 -6.06
N PRO A 131 -6.64 4.64 -6.64
CA PRO A 131 -7.23 5.82 -6.03
C PRO A 131 -7.91 5.58 -4.67
N VAL A 132 -8.26 4.33 -4.37
CA VAL A 132 -8.91 3.97 -3.09
C VAL A 132 -7.95 3.86 -1.91
N ILE A 133 -6.62 3.94 -2.10
CA ILE A 133 -5.71 3.86 -0.95
C ILE A 133 -6.02 4.97 0.05
N ARG A 134 -5.97 4.58 1.32
CA ARG A 134 -6.18 5.45 2.46
C ARG A 134 -5.62 4.80 3.73
N PRO A 135 -4.30 4.78 3.96
CA PRO A 135 -3.74 4.35 5.24
C PRO A 135 -4.42 5.05 6.42
N ASN A 136 -4.61 4.31 7.52
CA ASN A 136 -5.14 4.87 8.75
C ASN A 136 -4.13 5.85 9.39
N GLY A 137 -4.62 6.72 10.29
CA GLY A 137 -3.78 7.78 10.88
C GLY A 137 -2.58 7.27 11.69
N GLY A 138 -2.67 6.09 12.30
CA GLY A 138 -1.55 5.49 13.02
C GLY A 138 -0.45 4.97 12.08
N PHE A 139 -0.84 4.40 10.95
CA PHE A 139 0.13 4.00 9.92
C PHE A 139 0.80 5.20 9.26
N TRP A 140 0.08 6.32 9.08
CA TRP A 140 0.71 7.57 8.64
C TRP A 140 1.79 8.05 9.59
N ARG A 141 1.55 8.07 10.90
CA ARG A 141 2.59 8.42 11.89
C ARG A 141 3.81 7.51 11.79
N GLN A 142 3.57 6.21 11.65
CA GLN A 142 4.65 5.23 11.49
C GLN A 142 5.44 5.42 10.18
N LEU A 143 4.76 5.76 9.07
CA LEU A 143 5.40 6.07 7.79
C LEU A 143 6.21 7.37 7.82
N ILE A 144 5.69 8.42 8.48
CA ILE A 144 6.39 9.69 8.70
C ILE A 144 7.68 9.40 9.49
N GLU A 145 7.59 8.65 10.57
CA GLU A 145 8.79 8.28 11.34
C GLU A 145 9.79 7.46 10.52
N TYR A 146 9.30 6.56 9.68
CA TYR A 146 10.15 5.78 8.78
C TYR A 146 10.84 6.64 7.71
N GLU A 147 10.13 7.62 7.12
CA GLU A 147 10.71 8.60 6.20
C GLU A 147 11.83 9.40 6.88
N ARG A 148 11.60 9.85 8.13
CA ARG A 148 12.59 10.56 8.92
C ARG A 148 13.84 9.71 9.17
N LYS A 149 13.66 8.42 9.48
CA LYS A 149 14.76 7.46 9.63
C LYS A 149 15.55 7.29 8.32
N LEU A 150 14.88 7.26 7.16
CA LEU A 150 15.53 7.06 5.87
C LEU A 150 16.24 8.30 5.31
N PHE A 151 15.69 9.49 5.54
CA PHE A 151 16.10 10.71 4.84
C PHE A 151 16.42 11.90 5.76
N GLY A 152 16.25 11.77 7.08
CA GLY A 152 16.47 12.86 8.05
C GLY A 152 15.45 13.99 7.99
N ARG A 153 14.40 13.87 7.17
CA ARG A 153 13.36 14.88 6.96
C ARG A 153 12.00 14.25 6.68
N ASN A 154 10.94 15.05 6.78
CA ASN A 154 9.58 14.64 6.49
C ASN A 154 8.91 15.49 5.41
N SER A 155 8.23 14.83 4.47
CA SER A 155 7.43 15.47 3.42
C SER A 155 5.94 15.55 3.75
N VAL A 156 5.48 14.79 4.74
CA VAL A 156 4.08 14.74 5.21
C VAL A 156 4.04 15.08 6.69
N LYS A 157 3.01 15.82 7.10
CA LYS A 157 2.76 16.16 8.52
C LYS A 157 1.35 15.77 8.92
N MET A 158 1.17 15.40 10.19
CA MET A 158 -0.16 15.26 10.77
C MET A 158 -0.70 16.63 11.15
N VAL A 159 -1.90 16.97 10.68
CA VAL A 159 -2.57 18.26 10.92
C VAL A 159 -3.90 18.06 11.65
N GLN A 160 -4.24 18.99 12.53
CA GLN A 160 -5.52 19.02 13.23
C GLN A 160 -6.61 19.58 12.31
N THR A 161 -7.75 18.90 12.24
CA THR A 161 -8.95 19.39 11.54
C THR A 161 -10.17 19.29 12.46
N PRO A 162 -11.32 19.91 12.13
CA PRO A 162 -12.57 19.73 12.88
C PRO A 162 -13.03 18.26 12.97
N TYR A 163 -12.57 17.39 12.08
CA TYR A 163 -12.94 15.98 12.01
C TYR A 163 -11.85 15.04 12.56
N GLY A 164 -10.84 15.59 13.23
CA GLY A 164 -9.72 14.85 13.81
C GLY A 164 -8.39 15.07 13.08
N VAL A 165 -7.37 14.33 13.54
CA VAL A 165 -5.99 14.45 13.05
C VAL A 165 -5.79 13.59 11.80
N ILE A 166 -5.40 14.23 10.70
CA ILE A 166 -5.16 13.58 9.39
C ILE A 166 -3.79 13.99 8.83
N PRO A 167 -3.19 13.24 7.89
CA PRO A 167 -2.02 13.74 7.17
C PRO A 167 -2.43 14.91 6.24
N ASP A 168 -1.55 15.89 6.10
CA ASP A 168 -1.78 17.11 5.30
C ASP A 168 -2.06 16.82 3.82
N VAL A 169 -1.57 15.70 3.29
CA VAL A 169 -1.92 15.23 1.92
C VAL A 169 -3.42 14.99 1.75
N TYR A 170 -4.14 14.55 2.78
CA TYR A 170 -5.60 14.38 2.72
C TYR A 170 -6.35 15.70 2.81
N GLU A 171 -5.77 16.71 3.48
CA GLU A 171 -6.36 18.04 3.50
C GLU A 171 -6.26 18.72 2.13
N ARG A 172 -5.11 18.59 1.46
CA ARG A 172 -4.89 19.10 0.09
C ARG A 172 -5.87 18.48 -0.90
N ASP A 173 -6.10 17.17 -0.81
CA ASP A 173 -7.10 16.46 -1.63
C ASP A 173 -8.53 17.00 -1.41
N ARG A 174 -8.88 17.43 -0.18
CA ARG A 174 -10.21 18.03 0.07
C ARG A 174 -10.32 19.43 -0.51
N ARG A 175 -9.27 20.25 -0.41
CA ARG A 175 -9.26 21.62 -0.96
C ARG A 175 -9.29 21.62 -2.49
N SER A 176 -8.66 20.66 -3.15
CA SER A 176 -8.72 20.53 -4.61
C SER A 176 -10.10 20.08 -5.13
N LEU A 177 -10.91 19.42 -4.29
CA LEU A 177 -12.30 19.07 -4.57
C LEU A 177 -13.31 20.18 -4.23
N ALA A 178 -12.88 21.21 -3.49
CA ALA A 178 -13.74 22.33 -3.08
C ALA A 178 -14.17 23.31 -4.20
N PRO A 179 -13.53 23.45 -5.39
CA PRO A 179 -13.98 24.46 -6.36
C PRO A 179 -15.22 24.07 -7.19
N TYR A 180 -15.92 22.97 -6.91
CA TYR A 180 -17.13 22.57 -7.64
C TYR A 180 -18.44 22.73 -6.86
N TRP A 181 -18.40 23.25 -5.62
CA TRP A 181 -19.60 23.57 -4.84
C TRP A 181 -19.49 24.98 -4.26
N GLY A 182 -19.31 25.95 -5.15
CA GLY A 182 -19.56 27.36 -4.82
C GLY A 182 -21.06 27.60 -4.76
N LEU A 183 -21.50 28.07 -3.59
CA LEU A 183 -22.85 28.50 -3.18
C LEU A 183 -23.84 27.38 -2.81
#